data_AF-A0A644U086-F1
#
_entry.id   AF-A0A644U086-F1
#
_cell.length_a   1.000
_cell.length_b   1.000
_cell.length_c   1.000
_cell.angle_alpha   90.00
_cell.angle_beta   90.00
_cell.angle_gamma   90.00
#
_symmetry.space_group_name_H-M   'P 1'
#
loop_
_entity.id
_entity.type
_entity.pdbx_description
1 polymer ?
#
loop_
_entity_poly.entity_id
_entity_poly.type
_entity_poly.pdbx_seq_one_letter_code
_entity_poly.pdbx_strand_id
1 'polypeptide(L)'
;MGGCTLTGALSVACFIPGAVTVVHAPKGCAHQTFSMLHALMNEAETKTVPEILVSGLSDKDVIFGGEACLRSALDRAAAKEPELIIVVTSCVPETIGDDCLAVCREHPYSNRTLYIPTSGFLGGSAKDGENAALIGLSALADPADPVPGTVGIIGEKNLESEVEENFAEVKRLLDLLGLTITVRFCRNSCVADLRKLGAASCFILRDHRCADAGRELGRRFCRPVVGGFPRGLSGSIAFLQETGKACGLSAEKIESAVQQETKYQKKMLGRFANLAGSRVSLGAEPFEGTLTAAREALACLDMTESSDGINVRLPFYLPVGVSGTVKMLYLWRRAVLHG
;
A
#
# COMPACT_ATOMS: atom_id res chain seq x y z
N MET A 1 -4.90 3.14 -9.53
CA MET A 1 -3.71 3.09 -10.40
C MET A 1 -4.00 2.21 -11.60
N GLY A 2 -4.08 2.79 -12.79
CA GLY A 2 -3.99 2.04 -14.05
C GLY A 2 -2.53 1.74 -14.36
N GLY A 3 -2.26 0.69 -15.16
CA GLY A 3 -0.90 0.31 -15.53
C GLY A 3 -0.69 -1.21 -15.58
N CYS A 4 0.47 -1.62 -16.10
CA CYS A 4 0.86 -3.03 -16.17
C CYS A 4 1.57 -3.48 -14.88
N THR A 5 1.89 -4.77 -14.81
CA THR A 5 2.64 -5.39 -13.69
C THR A 5 3.94 -4.66 -13.36
N LEU A 6 4.73 -4.23 -14.36
CA LEU A 6 5.95 -3.47 -14.11
C LEU A 6 5.68 -2.15 -13.36
N THR A 7 4.66 -1.40 -13.75
CA THR A 7 4.25 -0.16 -13.06
C THR A 7 3.91 -0.43 -11.61
N GLY A 8 3.10 -1.46 -11.36
CA GLY A 8 2.70 -1.87 -10.02
C GLY A 8 3.89 -2.21 -9.14
N ALA A 9 4.83 -3.00 -9.68
CA ALA A 9 6.04 -3.37 -8.96
C ALA A 9 6.91 -2.16 -8.64
N LEU A 10 7.08 -1.24 -9.60
CA LEU A 10 7.85 -0.02 -9.38
C LEU A 10 7.22 0.90 -8.33
N SER A 11 5.90 0.93 -8.20
CA SER A 11 5.23 1.71 -7.14
C SER A 11 5.61 1.28 -5.71
N VAL A 12 6.25 0.10 -5.57
CA VAL A 12 6.77 -0.43 -4.31
C VAL A 12 8.30 -0.48 -4.33
N ALA A 13 8.89 -1.18 -5.30
CA ALA A 13 10.30 -1.55 -5.33
C ALA A 13 11.26 -0.35 -5.37
N CYS A 14 10.91 0.71 -6.08
CA CYS A 14 11.82 1.84 -6.24
C CYS A 14 11.80 2.82 -5.05
N PHE A 15 10.91 2.61 -4.08
CA PHE A 15 10.77 3.47 -2.90
C PHE A 15 11.50 2.93 -1.66
N ILE A 16 12.38 1.92 -1.82
CA ILE A 16 13.19 1.40 -0.72
C ILE A 16 14.44 2.28 -0.56
N PRO A 17 14.59 3.04 0.55
CA PRO A 17 15.77 3.85 0.78
C PRO A 17 17.04 3.01 0.79
N GLY A 18 18.09 3.48 0.11
CA GLY A 18 19.37 2.79 -0.01
C GLY A 18 19.41 1.66 -1.04
N ALA A 19 18.30 1.41 -1.76
CA ALA A 19 18.26 0.45 -2.85
C ALA A 19 18.39 1.12 -4.22
N VAL A 20 18.93 0.38 -5.19
CA VAL A 20 18.88 0.73 -6.62
C VAL A 20 17.96 -0.26 -7.32
N THR A 21 16.96 0.24 -8.05
CA THR A 21 16.08 -0.61 -8.86
C THR A 21 16.57 -0.69 -10.30
N VAL A 22 16.94 -1.87 -10.76
CA VAL A 22 17.28 -2.17 -12.15
C VAL A 22 16.04 -2.68 -12.88
N VAL A 23 15.62 -1.95 -13.89
CA VAL A 23 14.53 -2.31 -14.80
C VAL A 23 15.12 -2.96 -16.05
N HIS A 24 14.95 -4.26 -16.16
CA HIS A 24 15.35 -5.01 -17.34
C HIS A 24 14.30 -4.85 -18.45
N ALA A 25 14.54 -3.91 -19.35
CA ALA A 25 13.56 -3.48 -20.35
C ALA A 25 14.18 -2.74 -21.54
N PRO A 26 13.45 -2.65 -22.67
CA PRO A 26 13.73 -1.67 -23.71
C PRO A 26 13.56 -0.25 -23.19
N LYS A 27 14.32 0.69 -23.76
CA LYS A 27 14.31 2.11 -23.33
C LYS A 27 12.92 2.76 -23.41
N GLY A 28 12.15 2.44 -24.45
CA GLY A 28 10.81 3.03 -24.66
C GLY A 28 9.80 2.67 -23.56
N CYS A 29 9.70 1.39 -23.22
CA CYS A 29 8.81 0.91 -22.15
C CYS A 29 9.20 1.53 -20.80
N ALA A 30 10.50 1.51 -20.47
CA ALA A 30 10.98 2.09 -19.23
C ALA A 30 10.72 3.60 -19.16
N HIS A 31 10.90 4.34 -20.26
CA HIS A 31 10.61 5.78 -20.33
C HIS A 31 9.13 6.08 -20.08
N GLN A 32 8.22 5.32 -20.70
CA GLN A 32 6.79 5.52 -20.49
C GLN A 32 6.39 5.23 -19.03
N THR A 33 6.88 4.12 -18.46
CA THR A 33 6.59 3.77 -17.07
C THR A 33 7.16 4.80 -16.09
N PHE A 34 8.37 5.29 -16.33
CA PHE A 34 9.00 6.32 -15.49
C PHE A 34 8.25 7.66 -15.57
N SER A 35 7.83 8.08 -16.76
CA SER A 35 7.03 9.31 -16.93
C SER A 35 5.71 9.25 -16.17
N MET A 36 5.03 8.10 -16.18
CA MET A 36 3.81 7.90 -15.39
C MET A 36 4.11 7.87 -13.88
N LEU A 37 5.17 7.17 -13.47
CA LEU A 37 5.60 7.15 -12.07
C LEU A 37 5.90 8.56 -11.56
N HIS A 38 6.61 9.38 -12.34
CA HIS A 38 6.92 10.77 -12.02
C HIS A 38 5.66 11.64 -11.90
N ALA A 39 4.67 11.45 -12.77
CA ALA A 39 3.38 12.14 -12.65
C ALA A 39 2.66 11.79 -11.34
N LEU A 40 2.60 10.51 -10.99
CA LEU A 40 2.00 10.04 -9.73
C LEU A 40 2.76 10.52 -8.50
N MET A 41 4.09 10.57 -8.58
CA MET A 41 4.95 11.12 -7.54
C MET A 41 4.69 12.59 -7.27
N ASN A 42 4.46 13.38 -8.34
CA ASN A 42 4.11 14.79 -8.23
C ASN A 42 2.71 14.96 -7.63
N GLU A 43 1.72 14.18 -8.06
CA GLU A 43 0.36 14.20 -7.51
C GLU A 43 0.34 13.83 -6.02
N ALA A 44 1.16 12.87 -5.61
CA ALA A 44 1.29 12.46 -4.21
C ALA A 44 2.28 13.33 -3.41
N GLU A 45 2.80 14.42 -3.99
CA GLU A 45 3.77 15.34 -3.37
C GLU A 45 5.00 14.63 -2.75
N THR A 46 5.40 13.51 -3.36
CA THR A 46 6.51 12.69 -2.85
C THR A 46 7.84 13.42 -3.07
N LYS A 47 8.64 13.52 -2.00
CA LYS A 47 9.96 14.18 -2.05
C LYS A 47 11.12 13.22 -2.36
N THR A 48 10.84 11.92 -2.40
CA THR A 48 11.83 10.88 -2.62
C THR A 48 12.02 10.69 -4.12
N VAL A 49 13.25 10.87 -4.61
CA VAL A 49 13.61 10.52 -5.99
C VAL A 49 14.15 9.09 -5.99
N PRO A 50 13.46 8.13 -6.61
CA PRO A 50 13.90 6.75 -6.64
C PRO A 50 15.12 6.55 -7.54
N GLU A 51 16.07 5.74 -7.10
CA GLU A 51 17.26 5.38 -7.89
C GLU A 51 16.93 4.24 -8.85
N ILE A 52 16.61 4.59 -10.11
CA ILE A 52 16.22 3.64 -11.15
C ILE A 52 17.28 3.59 -12.26
N LEU A 53 17.69 2.39 -12.63
CA LEU A 53 18.54 2.12 -13.79
C LEU A 53 17.82 1.22 -14.77
N VAL A 54 18.00 1.46 -16.07
CA VAL A 54 17.40 0.63 -17.13
C VAL A 54 18.50 -0.13 -17.84
N SER A 55 18.31 -1.42 -18.12
CA SER A 55 19.25 -2.20 -18.93
C SER A 55 19.31 -1.70 -20.38
N GLY A 56 18.18 -1.25 -20.92
CA GLY A 56 18.08 -0.54 -22.17
C GLY A 56 18.23 -1.45 -23.38
N LEU A 57 17.43 -2.51 -23.46
CA LEU A 57 17.42 -3.47 -24.57
C LEU A 57 17.24 -2.75 -25.91
N SER A 58 18.11 -3.08 -26.86
CA SER A 58 18.02 -2.70 -28.27
C SER A 58 17.39 -3.83 -29.10
N ASP A 59 17.06 -3.55 -30.35
CA ASP A 59 16.51 -4.56 -31.28
C ASP A 59 17.44 -5.78 -31.42
N LYS A 60 18.75 -5.56 -31.35
CA LYS A 60 19.75 -6.64 -31.36
C LYS A 60 19.58 -7.55 -30.13
N ASP A 61 19.40 -6.97 -28.96
CA ASP A 61 19.28 -7.72 -27.71
C ASP A 61 17.94 -8.48 -27.66
N VAL A 62 16.89 -7.96 -28.29
CA VAL A 62 15.63 -8.69 -28.45
C VAL A 62 15.79 -9.93 -29.33
N ILE A 63 16.67 -9.88 -30.34
CA ILE A 63 16.90 -11.01 -31.25
C ILE A 63 17.87 -12.04 -30.64
N PHE A 64 18.90 -11.59 -29.94
CA PHE A 64 20.01 -12.44 -29.52
C PHE A 64 20.09 -12.68 -27.99
N GLY A 65 19.17 -12.11 -27.22
CA GLY A 65 19.15 -12.19 -25.76
C GLY A 65 19.64 -10.91 -25.07
N GLY A 66 19.00 -10.55 -23.96
CA GLY A 66 19.23 -9.32 -23.20
C GLY A 66 20.13 -9.49 -21.97
N GLU A 67 20.55 -10.71 -21.64
CA GLU A 67 21.30 -11.03 -20.43
C GLU A 67 22.59 -10.21 -20.25
N ALA A 68 23.32 -9.94 -21.34
CA ALA A 68 24.52 -9.10 -21.30
C ALA A 68 24.20 -7.65 -20.91
N CYS A 69 23.06 -7.11 -21.36
CA CYS A 69 22.58 -5.80 -20.94
C CYS A 69 22.18 -5.79 -19.46
N LEU A 70 21.61 -6.90 -18.95
CA LEU A 70 21.31 -7.05 -17.53
C LEU A 70 22.59 -7.05 -16.69
N ARG A 71 23.60 -7.85 -17.07
CA ARG A 71 24.92 -7.86 -16.38
C ARG A 71 25.54 -6.46 -16.33
N SER A 72 25.57 -5.75 -17.45
CA SER A 72 26.07 -4.37 -17.49
C SER A 72 25.24 -3.39 -16.64
N ALA A 73 23.92 -3.59 -16.53
CA ALA A 73 23.09 -2.79 -15.64
C ALA A 73 23.36 -3.09 -14.16
N LEU A 74 23.62 -4.35 -13.81
CA LEU A 74 24.02 -4.76 -12.47
C LEU A 74 25.38 -4.18 -12.09
N ASP A 75 26.37 -4.17 -13.00
CA ASP A 75 27.67 -3.51 -12.78
C ASP A 75 27.49 -2.02 -12.46
N ARG A 76 26.67 -1.31 -13.24
CA ARG A 76 26.35 0.11 -13.00
C ARG A 76 25.59 0.34 -11.70
N ALA A 77 24.71 -0.58 -11.32
CA ALA A 77 24.00 -0.52 -10.04
C ALA A 77 24.96 -0.75 -8.87
N ALA A 78 25.83 -1.75 -8.96
CA ALA A 78 26.82 -2.08 -7.94
C ALA A 78 27.86 -0.97 -7.75
N ALA A 79 28.25 -0.27 -8.82
CA ALA A 79 29.14 0.89 -8.74
C ALA A 79 28.58 2.07 -7.93
N LYS A 80 27.27 2.10 -7.65
CA LYS A 80 26.64 3.06 -6.73
C LYS A 80 26.71 2.62 -5.26
N GLU A 81 27.28 1.45 -4.97
CA GLU A 81 27.41 0.84 -3.65
C GLU A 81 26.09 0.75 -2.84
N PRO A 82 24.97 0.28 -3.43
CA PRO A 82 23.69 0.23 -2.72
C PRO A 82 23.68 -0.86 -1.62
N GLU A 83 22.79 -0.71 -0.65
CA GLU A 83 22.51 -1.77 0.32
C GLU A 83 21.81 -2.96 -0.35
N LEU A 84 20.98 -2.67 -1.37
CA LEU A 84 20.19 -3.65 -2.11
C LEU A 84 20.06 -3.26 -3.58
N ILE A 85 20.22 -4.22 -4.48
CA ILE A 85 19.87 -4.10 -5.90
C ILE A 85 18.57 -4.88 -6.11
N ILE A 86 17.53 -4.22 -6.59
CA ILE A 86 16.25 -4.86 -6.91
C ILE A 86 16.13 -4.92 -8.43
N VAL A 87 16.00 -6.12 -8.99
CA VAL A 87 15.84 -6.33 -10.43
C VAL A 87 14.38 -6.64 -10.73
N VAL A 88 13.78 -5.86 -11.62
CA VAL A 88 12.41 -6.06 -12.13
C VAL A 88 12.44 -6.18 -13.66
N THR A 89 11.56 -7.00 -14.22
CA THR A 89 11.51 -7.29 -15.67
C THR A 89 10.28 -6.68 -16.34
N SER A 90 10.47 -6.19 -17.57
CA SER A 90 9.35 -5.88 -18.47
C SER A 90 8.92 -7.12 -19.27
N CYS A 91 7.94 -6.98 -20.16
CA CYS A 91 7.45 -8.09 -20.99
C CYS A 91 8.53 -8.70 -21.88
N VAL A 92 9.41 -7.89 -22.48
CA VAL A 92 10.37 -8.34 -23.49
C VAL A 92 11.35 -9.41 -23.00
N PRO A 93 12.15 -9.21 -21.93
CA PRO A 93 13.13 -10.21 -21.50
C PRO A 93 12.47 -11.55 -21.14
N GLU A 94 11.28 -11.51 -20.56
CA GLU A 94 10.52 -12.71 -20.18
C GLU A 94 9.94 -13.42 -21.41
N THR A 95 9.59 -12.69 -22.47
CA THR A 95 9.12 -13.27 -23.75
C THR A 95 10.24 -13.90 -24.56
N ILE A 96 11.43 -13.27 -24.59
CA ILE A 96 12.59 -13.81 -25.33
C ILE A 96 13.31 -14.93 -24.57
N GLY A 97 12.95 -15.14 -23.29
CA GLY A 97 13.45 -16.24 -22.48
C GLY A 97 14.80 -15.97 -21.82
N ASP A 98 15.12 -14.70 -21.53
CA ASP A 98 16.33 -14.36 -20.76
C ASP A 98 16.27 -14.98 -19.36
N ASP A 99 17.32 -15.71 -18.95
CA ASP A 99 17.41 -16.26 -17.59
C ASP A 99 17.92 -15.19 -16.61
N CYS A 100 17.05 -14.22 -16.33
CA CYS A 100 17.34 -13.10 -15.44
C CYS A 100 17.72 -13.55 -14.03
N LEU A 101 17.14 -14.67 -13.56
CA LEU A 101 17.44 -15.23 -12.25
C LEU A 101 18.86 -15.79 -12.20
N ALA A 102 19.28 -16.55 -13.22
CA ALA A 102 20.65 -17.05 -13.31
C ALA A 102 21.65 -15.89 -13.38
N VAL A 103 21.39 -14.89 -14.23
CA VAL A 103 22.22 -13.68 -14.32
C VAL A 103 22.39 -13.01 -12.95
N CYS A 104 21.31 -12.82 -12.20
CA CYS A 104 21.36 -12.21 -10.87
C CYS A 104 22.12 -13.06 -9.84
N ARG A 105 22.00 -14.40 -9.91
CA ARG A 105 22.66 -15.33 -8.99
C ARG A 105 24.16 -15.48 -9.25
N GLU A 106 24.56 -15.46 -10.51
CA GLU A 106 25.96 -15.58 -10.94
C GLU A 106 26.75 -14.27 -10.82
N HIS A 107 26.04 -13.14 -10.75
CA HIS A 107 26.69 -11.84 -10.62
C HIS A 107 27.47 -11.75 -9.28
N PRO A 108 28.65 -11.10 -9.23
CA PRO A 108 29.45 -10.98 -8.00
C PRO A 108 28.72 -10.35 -6.80
N TYR A 109 27.67 -9.57 -7.05
CA TYR A 109 26.85 -8.90 -6.03
C TYR A 109 25.53 -9.64 -5.72
N SER A 110 25.45 -10.94 -6.03
CA SER A 110 24.24 -11.75 -5.85
C SER A 110 23.73 -11.78 -4.41
N ASN A 111 24.62 -11.66 -3.42
CA ASN A 111 24.26 -11.58 -1.99
C ASN A 111 23.45 -10.32 -1.60
N ARG A 112 23.42 -9.31 -2.46
CA ARG A 112 22.63 -8.07 -2.30
C ARG A 112 21.68 -7.83 -3.47
N THR A 113 21.42 -8.85 -4.30
CA THR A 113 20.56 -8.72 -5.47
C THR A 113 19.28 -9.51 -5.26
N LEU A 114 18.14 -8.83 -5.38
CA LEU A 114 16.81 -9.41 -5.31
C LEU A 114 16.14 -9.30 -6.68
N TYR A 115 15.89 -10.43 -7.32
CA TYR A 115 15.13 -10.50 -8.57
C TYR A 115 13.64 -10.72 -8.29
N ILE A 116 12.80 -9.88 -8.90
CA ILE A 116 11.34 -9.92 -8.82
C ILE A 116 10.81 -9.95 -10.27
N PRO A 117 10.30 -11.09 -10.77
CA PRO A 117 9.74 -11.18 -12.11
C PRO A 117 8.43 -10.39 -12.19
N THR A 118 8.34 -9.46 -13.15
CA THR A 118 7.22 -8.50 -13.22
C THR A 118 6.66 -8.30 -14.63
N SER A 119 6.83 -9.28 -15.52
CA SER A 119 6.18 -9.25 -16.83
C SER A 119 4.66 -9.35 -16.70
N GLY A 120 3.97 -8.46 -17.41
CA GLY A 120 2.51 -8.50 -17.55
C GLY A 120 2.06 -9.20 -18.85
N PHE A 121 2.98 -9.79 -19.63
CA PHE A 121 2.69 -10.30 -20.98
C PHE A 121 1.54 -11.32 -21.02
N LEU A 122 1.40 -12.14 -19.98
CA LEU A 122 0.36 -13.16 -19.87
C LEU A 122 -0.90 -12.70 -19.11
N GLY A 123 -1.14 -11.38 -19.01
CA GLY A 123 -2.37 -10.83 -18.43
C GLY A 123 -2.24 -10.34 -16.99
N GLY A 124 -1.24 -9.49 -16.72
CA GLY A 124 -1.02 -8.89 -15.41
C GLY A 124 -1.34 -7.40 -15.32
N SER A 125 -1.89 -7.00 -14.17
CA SER A 125 -2.27 -5.63 -13.82
C SER A 125 -1.25 -5.00 -12.85
N ALA A 126 -1.37 -3.68 -12.62
CA ALA A 126 -0.62 -3.01 -11.58
C ALA A 126 -0.80 -3.65 -10.18
N LYS A 127 -1.98 -4.20 -9.88
CA LYS A 127 -2.19 -4.94 -8.62
C LYS A 127 -1.25 -6.14 -8.51
N ASP A 128 -1.10 -6.90 -9.59
CA ASP A 128 -0.25 -8.11 -9.60
C ASP A 128 1.22 -7.72 -9.40
N GLY A 129 1.65 -6.61 -10.00
CA GLY A 129 2.96 -6.03 -9.78
C GLY A 129 3.22 -5.59 -8.34
N GLU A 130 2.26 -4.88 -7.72
CA GLU A 130 2.33 -4.48 -6.31
C GLU A 130 2.52 -5.72 -5.41
N ASN A 131 1.74 -6.77 -5.62
CA ASN A 131 1.84 -8.01 -4.84
C ASN A 131 3.17 -8.73 -5.09
N ALA A 132 3.62 -8.84 -6.34
CA ALA A 132 4.91 -9.45 -6.68
C ALA A 132 6.07 -8.74 -5.98
N ALA A 133 6.06 -7.41 -5.96
CA ALA A 133 7.07 -6.62 -5.26
C ALA A 133 7.03 -6.83 -3.74
N LEU A 134 5.84 -6.81 -3.11
CA LEU A 134 5.69 -7.07 -1.68
C LEU A 134 6.16 -8.49 -1.30
N ILE A 135 5.77 -9.50 -2.07
CA ILE A 135 6.19 -10.89 -1.85
C ILE A 135 7.71 -11.02 -2.04
N GLY A 136 8.26 -10.48 -3.12
CA GLY A 136 9.69 -10.49 -3.39
C GLY A 136 10.50 -9.82 -2.28
N LEU A 137 10.11 -8.60 -1.87
CA LEU A 137 10.78 -7.86 -0.79
C LEU A 137 10.69 -8.57 0.57
N SER A 138 9.65 -9.38 0.80
CA SER A 138 9.54 -10.17 2.03
C SER A 138 10.65 -11.22 2.15
N ALA A 139 11.33 -11.56 1.04
CA ALA A 139 12.52 -12.41 1.02
C ALA A 139 13.68 -11.88 1.85
N LEU A 140 13.73 -10.57 2.09
CA LEU A 140 14.75 -9.94 2.92
C LEU A 140 14.59 -10.25 4.42
N ALA A 141 13.41 -10.69 4.84
CA ALA A 141 13.13 -11.04 6.22
C ALA A 141 13.09 -12.56 6.43
N ASP A 142 13.81 -13.02 7.43
CA ASP A 142 13.77 -14.40 7.89
C ASP A 142 12.58 -14.61 8.83
N PRO A 143 11.97 -15.80 8.84
CA PRO A 143 11.04 -16.18 9.90
C PRO A 143 11.70 -16.05 11.27
N ALA A 144 11.06 -15.31 12.17
CA ALA A 144 11.52 -15.11 13.54
C ALA A 144 10.39 -15.42 14.53
N ASP A 145 10.72 -15.56 15.81
CA ASP A 145 9.69 -15.67 16.84
C ASP A 145 8.87 -14.38 16.92
N PRO A 146 7.53 -14.45 16.98
CA PRO A 146 6.69 -13.26 17.02
C PRO A 146 6.90 -12.52 18.34
N VAL A 147 7.17 -11.21 18.26
CA VAL A 147 7.20 -10.34 19.43
C VAL A 147 5.76 -9.99 19.81
N PRO A 148 5.24 -10.41 20.97
CA PRO A 148 3.85 -10.15 21.35
C PRO A 148 3.52 -8.66 21.37
N GLY A 149 2.31 -8.31 20.95
CA GLY A 149 1.85 -6.93 20.92
C GLY A 149 2.43 -6.09 19.77
N THR A 150 3.01 -6.74 18.75
CA THR A 150 3.57 -6.04 17.58
C THR A 150 2.84 -6.39 16.28
N VAL A 151 2.72 -5.42 15.37
CA VAL A 151 2.05 -5.59 14.08
C VAL A 151 2.90 -5.06 12.93
N GLY A 152 2.78 -5.68 11.76
CA GLY A 152 3.33 -5.17 10.50
C GLY A 152 2.20 -4.66 9.61
N ILE A 153 2.34 -3.44 9.08
CA ILE A 153 1.40 -2.91 8.08
C ILE A 153 1.92 -3.30 6.70
N ILE A 154 1.09 -3.95 5.89
CA ILE A 154 1.47 -4.49 4.58
C ILE A 154 0.78 -3.73 3.46
N GLY A 155 1.55 -3.33 2.45
CA GLY A 155 1.04 -2.75 1.21
C GLY A 155 0.60 -1.30 1.32
N GLU A 156 1.16 -0.55 2.26
CA GLU A 156 0.96 0.90 2.32
C GLU A 156 1.46 1.59 1.05
N LYS A 157 0.70 2.56 0.52
CA LYS A 157 0.92 3.11 -0.82
C LYS A 157 1.94 4.25 -0.79
N ASN A 158 2.99 4.16 -1.59
CA ASN A 158 3.98 5.25 -1.74
C ASN A 158 3.45 6.42 -2.57
N LEU A 159 2.42 6.20 -3.39
CA LEU A 159 1.85 7.13 -4.36
C LEU A 159 0.39 7.46 -4.04
N GLU A 160 0.10 7.79 -2.78
CA GLU A 160 -1.21 8.22 -2.27
C GLU A 160 -1.01 9.45 -1.38
N SER A 161 -1.81 10.49 -1.57
CA SER A 161 -1.71 11.76 -0.82
C SER A 161 -2.09 11.62 0.66
N GLU A 162 -3.15 10.87 0.96
CA GLU A 162 -3.75 10.73 2.31
C GLU A 162 -3.06 9.68 3.19
N VAL A 163 -1.95 9.14 2.72
CA VAL A 163 -1.31 7.97 3.34
C VAL A 163 -0.87 8.23 4.78
N GLU A 164 -0.38 9.42 5.10
CA GLU A 164 0.03 9.74 6.48
C GLU A 164 -1.16 9.93 7.42
N GLU A 165 -2.26 10.53 6.95
CA GLU A 165 -3.48 10.64 7.76
C GLU A 165 -4.13 9.28 7.98
N ASN A 166 -4.14 8.43 6.94
CA ASN A 166 -4.62 7.05 7.02
C ASN A 166 -3.80 6.25 8.03
N PHE A 167 -2.48 6.35 7.97
CA PHE A 167 -1.57 5.74 8.93
C PHE A 167 -1.78 6.25 10.35
N ALA A 168 -1.90 7.58 10.53
CA ALA A 168 -2.09 8.19 11.84
C ALA A 168 -3.37 7.70 12.51
N GLU A 169 -4.47 7.53 11.74
CA GLU A 169 -5.71 6.98 12.28
C GLU A 169 -5.57 5.51 12.66
N VAL A 170 -4.95 4.68 11.82
CA VAL A 170 -4.69 3.27 12.16
C VAL A 170 -3.79 3.16 13.38
N LYS A 171 -2.72 3.96 13.45
CA LYS A 171 -1.84 4.02 14.61
C LYS A 171 -2.63 4.38 15.87
N ARG A 172 -3.50 5.39 15.83
CA ARG A 172 -4.34 5.79 16.96
C ARG A 172 -5.22 4.62 17.45
N LEU A 173 -5.81 3.86 16.54
CA LEU A 173 -6.62 2.69 16.89
C LEU A 173 -5.76 1.55 17.49
N LEU A 174 -4.57 1.32 16.94
CA LEU A 174 -3.61 0.34 17.47
C LEU A 174 -3.09 0.75 18.87
N ASP A 175 -2.88 2.05 19.11
CA ASP A 175 -2.49 2.59 20.42
C ASP A 175 -3.58 2.29 21.49
N LEU A 176 -4.88 2.31 21.14
CA LEU A 176 -5.97 1.91 22.04
C LEU A 176 -5.87 0.43 22.45
N LEU A 177 -5.38 -0.43 21.56
CA LEU A 177 -5.11 -1.84 21.82
C LEU A 177 -3.73 -2.06 22.46
N GLY A 178 -2.93 -1.02 22.66
CA GLY A 178 -1.55 -1.09 23.14
C GLY A 178 -0.65 -1.93 22.22
N LEU A 179 -0.87 -1.85 20.91
CA LEU A 179 -0.08 -2.55 19.89
C LEU A 179 0.97 -1.61 19.29
N THR A 180 2.15 -2.14 18.99
CA THR A 180 3.27 -1.39 18.40
C THR A 180 3.48 -1.80 16.94
N ILE A 181 3.74 -0.82 16.06
CA ILE A 181 4.00 -1.09 14.65
C ILE A 181 5.49 -1.37 14.46
N THR A 182 5.83 -2.57 14.01
CA THR A 182 7.23 -2.99 13.76
C THR A 182 7.75 -2.44 12.44
N VAL A 183 6.91 -2.46 11.40
CA VAL A 183 7.29 -2.06 10.05
C VAL A 183 6.08 -1.55 9.27
N ARG A 184 6.30 -0.51 8.46
CA ARG A 184 5.36 -0.03 7.43
C ARG A 184 5.81 -0.60 6.09
N PHE A 185 5.47 -1.84 5.81
CA PHE A 185 5.99 -2.58 4.67
C PHE A 185 5.26 -2.17 3.36
N CYS A 186 5.85 -1.45 2.41
CA CYS A 186 7.24 -0.95 2.32
C CYS A 186 7.31 0.57 2.12
N ARG A 187 6.56 1.34 2.92
CA ARG A 187 6.60 2.80 2.91
C ARG A 187 7.47 3.32 4.06
N ASN A 188 8.33 4.30 3.77
CA ASN A 188 9.26 4.89 4.75
C ASN A 188 10.06 3.82 5.53
N SER A 189 10.40 2.70 4.87
CA SER A 189 11.08 1.56 5.48
C SER A 189 12.34 1.25 4.68
N CYS A 190 13.51 1.41 5.30
CA CYS A 190 14.78 1.02 4.70
C CYS A 190 14.94 -0.51 4.73
N VAL A 191 15.97 -1.03 4.06
CA VAL A 191 16.23 -2.48 4.02
C VAL A 191 16.34 -3.07 5.44
N ALA A 192 16.97 -2.37 6.38
CA ALA A 192 17.04 -2.80 7.78
C ALA A 192 15.67 -2.87 8.48
N ASP A 193 14.70 -2.03 8.10
CA ASP A 193 13.33 -2.10 8.62
C ASP A 193 12.56 -3.26 7.99
N LEU A 194 12.74 -3.52 6.69
CA LEU A 194 12.12 -4.66 6.01
C LEU A 194 12.53 -5.98 6.65
N ARG A 195 13.80 -6.12 7.09
CA ARG A 195 14.30 -7.30 7.81
C ARG A 195 13.54 -7.58 9.12
N LYS A 196 12.94 -6.57 9.75
CA LYS A 196 12.16 -6.72 11.00
C LYS A 196 10.77 -7.31 10.77
N LEU A 197 10.33 -7.48 9.52
CA LEU A 197 9.00 -7.99 9.17
C LEU A 197 8.69 -9.34 9.85
N GLY A 198 9.67 -10.25 9.94
CA GLY A 198 9.47 -11.59 10.53
C GLY A 198 9.13 -11.60 12.02
N ALA A 199 9.47 -10.52 12.74
CA ALA A 199 9.22 -10.39 14.18
C ALA A 199 7.80 -9.90 14.51
N ALA A 200 7.04 -9.40 13.54
CA ALA A 200 5.67 -8.95 13.78
C ALA A 200 4.76 -10.13 14.17
N SER A 201 3.91 -9.94 15.19
CA SER A 201 2.98 -10.98 15.66
C SER A 201 1.70 -11.08 14.83
N CYS A 202 1.36 -10.04 14.07
CA CYS A 202 0.20 -10.00 13.18
C CYS A 202 0.49 -9.07 12.00
N PHE A 203 -0.13 -9.33 10.85
CA PHE A 203 -0.08 -8.46 9.69
C PHE A 203 -1.43 -7.76 9.47
N ILE A 204 -1.37 -6.49 9.09
CA ILE A 204 -2.54 -5.67 8.77
C ILE A 204 -2.37 -5.18 7.35
N LEU A 205 -3.28 -5.59 6.46
CA LEU A 205 -3.26 -5.14 5.08
C LEU A 205 -3.71 -3.69 4.98
N ARG A 206 -3.14 -2.92 4.05
CA ARG A 206 -3.66 -1.59 3.71
C ARG A 206 -5.07 -1.68 3.15
N ASP A 207 -5.26 -2.58 2.18
CA ASP A 207 -6.51 -2.84 1.47
C ASP A 207 -6.48 -4.22 0.76
N HIS A 208 -7.63 -4.64 0.23
CA HIS A 208 -7.78 -5.90 -0.51
C HIS A 208 -6.87 -6.07 -1.75
N ARG A 209 -6.29 -5.01 -2.30
CA ARG A 209 -5.38 -5.10 -3.46
C ARG A 209 -4.12 -5.86 -3.09
N CYS A 210 -3.66 -5.79 -1.84
CA CYS A 210 -2.51 -6.55 -1.35
C CYS A 210 -2.88 -7.90 -0.71
N ALA A 211 -4.08 -8.42 -0.96
CA ALA A 211 -4.53 -9.67 -0.38
C ALA A 211 -3.66 -10.88 -0.77
N ASP A 212 -3.08 -10.89 -1.96
CA ASP A 212 -2.27 -12.01 -2.44
C ASP A 212 -0.93 -12.05 -1.68
N ALA A 213 -0.28 -10.89 -1.53
CA ALA A 213 0.86 -10.70 -0.64
C ALA A 213 0.51 -11.03 0.81
N GLY A 214 -0.64 -10.57 1.30
CA GLY A 214 -1.12 -10.87 2.65
C GLY A 214 -1.21 -12.37 2.93
N ARG A 215 -1.82 -13.14 2.02
CA ARG A 215 -1.93 -14.61 2.15
C ARG A 215 -0.56 -15.27 2.13
N GLU A 216 0.33 -14.86 1.23
CA GLU A 216 1.66 -15.45 1.12
C GLU A 216 2.55 -15.13 2.32
N LEU A 217 2.56 -13.88 2.78
CA LEU A 217 3.29 -13.47 3.99
C LEU A 217 2.72 -14.15 5.23
N GLY A 218 1.39 -14.20 5.38
CA GLY A 218 0.73 -14.89 6.48
C GLY A 218 1.11 -16.38 6.55
N ARG A 219 1.18 -17.05 5.39
CA ARG A 219 1.66 -18.43 5.28
C ARG A 219 3.14 -18.56 5.63
N ARG A 220 4.00 -17.73 5.01
CA ARG A 220 5.46 -17.78 5.16
C ARG A 220 5.92 -17.53 6.59
N PHE A 221 5.33 -16.55 7.27
CA PHE A 221 5.71 -16.18 8.64
C PHE A 221 4.80 -16.82 9.70
N CYS A 222 3.81 -17.62 9.31
CA CYS A 222 2.80 -18.20 10.19
C CYS A 222 2.14 -17.14 11.09
N ARG A 223 1.53 -16.13 10.46
CA ARG A 223 0.90 -14.99 11.14
C ARG A 223 -0.57 -14.81 10.76
N PRO A 224 -1.42 -14.39 11.71
CA PRO A 224 -2.76 -13.93 11.38
C PRO A 224 -2.70 -12.63 10.56
N VAL A 225 -3.66 -12.47 9.65
CA VAL A 225 -3.73 -11.35 8.71
C VAL A 225 -5.09 -10.67 8.85
N VAL A 226 -5.08 -9.38 9.17
CA VAL A 226 -6.26 -8.51 9.21
C VAL A 226 -6.46 -7.88 7.83
N GLY A 227 -7.69 -7.94 7.32
CA GLY A 227 -7.98 -7.77 5.89
C GLY A 227 -7.84 -6.36 5.29
N GLY A 228 -7.66 -5.32 6.11
CA GLY A 228 -7.60 -3.95 5.61
C GLY A 228 -7.60 -2.89 6.70
N PHE A 229 -7.35 -1.64 6.30
CA PHE A 229 -7.61 -0.49 7.14
C PHE A 229 -9.12 -0.31 7.35
N PRO A 230 -9.55 0.16 8.54
CA PRO A 230 -10.97 0.34 8.85
C PRO A 230 -11.61 1.40 7.96
N ARG A 231 -12.83 1.14 7.50
CA ARG A 231 -13.63 2.09 6.71
C ARG A 231 -14.78 2.62 7.56
N GLY A 232 -14.88 3.94 7.69
CA GLY A 232 -15.96 4.55 8.47
C GLY A 232 -15.90 4.24 9.97
N LEU A 233 -17.04 4.41 10.64
CA LEU A 233 -17.18 4.36 12.09
C LEU A 233 -17.28 2.91 12.57
N SER A 234 -18.22 2.13 12.03
CA SER A 234 -18.39 0.70 12.33
C SER A 234 -17.17 -0.11 11.92
N GLY A 235 -16.54 0.22 10.79
CA GLY A 235 -15.30 -0.41 10.37
C GLY A 235 -14.17 -0.21 11.38
N SER A 236 -14.10 0.93 12.07
CA SER A 236 -13.14 1.15 13.16
C SER A 236 -13.38 0.21 14.34
N ILE A 237 -14.65 -0.01 14.70
CA ILE A 237 -15.02 -0.94 15.77
C ILE A 237 -14.70 -2.38 15.39
N ALA A 238 -15.08 -2.79 14.18
CA ALA A 238 -14.77 -4.12 13.65
C ALA A 238 -13.26 -4.38 13.60
N PHE A 239 -12.48 -3.38 13.16
CA PHE A 239 -11.03 -3.44 13.10
C PHE A 239 -10.39 -3.63 14.49
N LEU A 240 -10.86 -2.92 15.52
CA LEU A 240 -10.37 -3.10 16.89
C LEU A 240 -10.63 -4.52 17.39
N GLN A 241 -11.82 -5.06 17.10
CA GLN A 241 -12.20 -6.41 17.48
C GLN A 241 -11.39 -7.49 16.75
N GLU A 242 -11.27 -7.37 15.42
CA GLU A 242 -10.55 -8.32 14.57
C GLU A 242 -9.05 -8.31 14.91
N THR A 243 -8.44 -7.13 14.97
CA THR A 243 -7.02 -6.97 15.28
C THR A 243 -6.70 -7.42 16.70
N GLY A 244 -7.54 -7.08 17.67
CA GLY A 244 -7.36 -7.51 19.06
C GLY A 244 -7.41 -9.03 19.20
N LYS A 245 -8.36 -9.70 18.53
CA LYS A 245 -8.45 -11.16 18.49
C LYS A 245 -7.24 -11.78 17.79
N ALA A 246 -6.84 -11.24 16.64
CA ALA A 246 -5.70 -11.71 15.86
C ALA A 246 -4.39 -11.62 16.68
N CYS A 247 -4.23 -10.59 17.50
CA CYS A 247 -3.07 -10.42 18.37
C CYS A 247 -3.18 -11.16 19.73
N GLY A 248 -4.25 -11.93 19.96
CA GLY A 248 -4.45 -12.68 21.20
C GLY A 248 -4.70 -11.83 22.45
N LEU A 249 -5.28 -10.64 22.29
CA LEU A 249 -5.60 -9.76 23.43
C LEU A 249 -6.84 -10.26 24.20
N SER A 250 -6.90 -9.92 25.50
CA SER A 250 -8.06 -10.26 26.34
C SER A 250 -9.33 -9.53 25.90
N ALA A 251 -10.49 -10.16 26.13
CA ALA A 251 -11.79 -9.58 25.76
C ALA A 251 -12.01 -8.22 26.44
N GLU A 252 -11.57 -8.07 27.68
CA GLU A 252 -11.70 -6.84 28.47
C GLU A 252 -10.90 -5.68 27.83
N LYS A 253 -9.70 -5.97 27.29
CA LYS A 253 -8.87 -4.96 26.63
C LYS A 253 -9.49 -4.51 25.31
N ILE A 254 -10.03 -5.45 24.53
CA ILE A 254 -10.73 -5.17 23.28
C ILE A 254 -11.99 -4.34 23.54
N GLU A 255 -12.79 -4.73 24.54
CA GLU A 255 -14.01 -4.01 24.90
C GLU A 255 -13.70 -2.59 25.38
N SER A 256 -12.67 -2.42 26.21
CA SER A 256 -12.21 -1.09 26.65
C SER A 256 -11.83 -0.19 25.46
N ALA A 257 -11.08 -0.72 24.49
CA ALA A 257 -10.70 0.03 23.29
C ALA A 257 -11.94 0.43 22.45
N VAL A 258 -12.89 -0.50 22.27
CA VAL A 258 -14.16 -0.25 21.54
C VAL A 258 -15.01 0.81 22.23
N GLN A 259 -15.11 0.79 23.56
CA GLN A 259 -15.85 1.80 24.33
C GLN A 259 -15.20 3.19 24.20
N GLN A 260 -13.87 3.26 24.30
CA GLN A 260 -13.11 4.50 24.10
C GLN A 260 -13.32 5.06 22.69
N GLU A 261 -13.25 4.20 21.68
CA GLU A 261 -13.45 4.58 20.28
C GLU A 261 -14.87 5.07 20.02
N THR A 262 -15.88 4.36 20.54
CA THR A 262 -17.30 4.75 20.41
C THR A 262 -17.56 6.12 21.04
N LYS A 263 -16.93 6.42 22.19
CA LYS A 263 -17.02 7.74 22.82
C LYS A 263 -16.35 8.83 21.98
N TYR A 264 -15.19 8.51 21.38
CA TYR A 264 -14.49 9.40 20.47
C TYR A 264 -15.31 9.72 19.22
N GLN A 265 -15.90 8.70 18.59
CA GLN A 265 -16.80 8.85 17.43
C GLN A 265 -17.95 9.82 17.72
N LYS A 266 -18.69 9.60 18.82
CA LYS A 266 -19.78 10.50 19.24
C LYS A 266 -19.32 11.95 19.42
N LYS A 267 -18.16 12.15 20.09
CA LYS A 267 -17.57 13.48 20.29
C LYS A 267 -17.23 14.16 18.96
N MET A 268 -16.68 13.43 18.00
CA MET A 268 -16.28 13.97 16.71
C MET A 268 -17.49 14.30 15.83
N LEU A 269 -18.49 13.42 15.78
CA LEU A 269 -19.73 13.64 15.04
C LEU A 269 -20.54 14.81 15.60
N GLY A 270 -20.54 15.03 16.92
CA GLY A 270 -21.22 16.17 17.53
C GLY A 270 -20.79 17.54 16.98
N ARG A 271 -19.60 17.65 16.35
CA ARG A 271 -19.13 18.87 15.66
C ARG A 271 -19.90 19.19 14.38
N PHE A 272 -20.69 18.24 13.90
CA PHE A 272 -21.49 18.30 12.67
C PHE A 272 -22.99 18.22 12.96
N ALA A 273 -23.42 18.43 14.21
CA ALA A 273 -24.83 18.45 14.59
C ALA A 273 -25.65 19.50 13.79
N ASN A 274 -24.98 20.53 13.27
CA ASN A 274 -25.59 21.54 12.40
C ASN A 274 -25.94 21.02 10.98
N LEU A 275 -25.58 19.78 10.63
CA LEU A 275 -26.01 19.14 9.40
C LEU A 275 -27.31 18.34 9.56
N ALA A 276 -27.77 18.13 10.79
CA ALA A 276 -28.94 17.31 11.06
C ALA A 276 -30.19 17.79 10.30
N GLY A 277 -30.98 16.85 9.78
CA GLY A 277 -32.18 17.10 8.98
C GLY A 277 -31.91 17.51 7.52
N SER A 278 -30.65 17.70 7.11
CA SER A 278 -30.31 18.05 5.74
C SER A 278 -30.58 16.90 4.77
N ARG A 279 -31.11 17.23 3.59
CA ARG A 279 -31.29 16.28 2.48
C ARG A 279 -30.12 16.40 1.51
N VAL A 280 -29.42 15.30 1.24
CA VAL A 280 -28.26 15.29 0.36
C VAL A 280 -28.36 14.20 -0.70
N SER A 281 -27.74 14.43 -1.84
CA SER A 281 -27.60 13.44 -2.91
C SER A 281 -26.15 12.96 -2.95
N LEU A 282 -25.96 11.63 -2.82
CA LEU A 282 -24.65 10.99 -2.97
C LEU A 282 -24.41 10.69 -4.45
N GLY A 283 -23.25 11.12 -4.96
CA GLY A 283 -22.83 10.84 -6.33
C GLY A 283 -22.43 9.37 -6.55
N ALA A 284 -21.82 9.10 -7.71
CA ALA A 284 -21.25 7.79 -8.01
C ALA A 284 -20.12 7.44 -7.02
N GLU A 285 -20.04 6.16 -6.66
CA GLU A 285 -18.99 5.67 -5.76
C GLU A 285 -17.61 5.76 -6.44
N PRO A 286 -16.66 6.53 -5.87
CA PRO A 286 -15.32 6.64 -6.46
C PRO A 286 -14.45 5.43 -6.13
N PHE A 287 -14.64 4.86 -4.93
CA PHE A 287 -13.90 3.71 -4.41
C PHE A 287 -14.85 2.82 -3.62
N GLU A 288 -14.72 1.51 -3.78
CA GLU A 288 -15.52 0.53 -3.05
C GLU A 288 -15.50 0.82 -1.54
N GLY A 289 -16.68 0.88 -0.92
CA GLY A 289 -16.88 1.07 0.51
C GLY A 289 -16.96 2.54 0.95
N THR A 290 -16.69 3.50 0.06
CA THR A 290 -16.88 4.92 0.36
C THR A 290 -18.36 5.27 0.51
N LEU A 291 -19.25 4.65 -0.30
CA LEU A 291 -20.69 4.84 -0.14
C LEU A 291 -21.20 4.31 1.20
N THR A 292 -20.71 3.14 1.62
CA THR A 292 -21.11 2.54 2.90
C THR A 292 -20.74 3.45 4.08
N ALA A 293 -19.52 3.96 4.11
CA ALA A 293 -19.08 4.91 5.14
C ALA A 293 -19.85 6.24 5.08
N ALA A 294 -20.20 6.71 3.87
CA ALA A 294 -21.01 7.91 3.68
C ALA A 294 -22.43 7.74 4.24
N ARG A 295 -23.10 6.64 3.91
CA ARG A 295 -24.45 6.33 4.41
C ARG A 295 -24.49 6.13 5.91
N GLU A 296 -23.47 5.52 6.48
CA GLU A 296 -23.30 5.42 7.92
C GLU A 296 -23.22 6.81 8.57
N ALA A 297 -22.40 7.71 8.02
CA ALA A 297 -22.28 9.07 8.53
C ALA A 297 -23.60 9.85 8.43
N LEU A 298 -24.38 9.67 7.36
CA LEU A 298 -25.72 10.28 7.23
C LEU A 298 -26.66 9.78 8.33
N ALA A 299 -26.71 8.47 8.54
CA ALA A 299 -27.55 7.87 9.57
C ALA A 299 -27.20 8.36 10.98
N CYS A 300 -25.90 8.50 11.29
CA CYS A 300 -25.47 8.99 12.60
C CYS A 300 -25.73 10.50 12.83
N LEU A 301 -25.98 11.27 11.77
CA LEU A 301 -26.23 12.71 11.84
C LEU A 301 -27.69 13.07 11.54
N ASP A 302 -28.59 12.11 11.47
CA ASP A 302 -30.00 12.32 11.11
C ASP A 302 -30.17 13.08 9.78
N MET A 303 -29.34 12.76 8.79
CA MET A 303 -29.42 13.30 7.43
C MET A 303 -30.12 12.30 6.49
N THR A 304 -30.74 12.81 5.42
CA THR A 304 -31.51 11.97 4.48
C THR A 304 -30.84 11.95 3.11
N GLU A 305 -30.54 10.76 2.59
CA GLU A 305 -30.16 10.57 1.19
C GLU A 305 -31.40 10.75 0.30
N SER A 306 -31.36 11.71 -0.65
CA SER A 306 -32.45 11.99 -1.57
C SER A 306 -31.94 12.56 -2.89
N SER A 307 -32.58 12.19 -4.00
CA SER A 307 -32.20 12.63 -5.35
C SER A 307 -32.38 14.14 -5.58
N ASP A 308 -33.29 14.77 -4.83
CA ASP A 308 -33.54 16.22 -4.81
C ASP A 308 -32.70 16.98 -3.76
N GLY A 309 -31.83 16.27 -3.03
CA GLY A 309 -30.98 16.85 -1.99
C GLY A 309 -29.77 17.62 -2.55
N ILE A 310 -29.09 18.36 -1.66
CA ILE A 310 -27.84 19.06 -1.98
C ILE A 310 -26.79 18.03 -2.40
N ASN A 311 -26.18 18.23 -3.56
CA ASN A 311 -25.15 17.31 -4.05
C ASN A 311 -23.89 17.43 -3.19
N VAL A 312 -23.57 16.35 -2.47
CA VAL A 312 -22.35 16.25 -1.69
C VAL A 312 -21.38 15.28 -2.36
N ARG A 313 -20.17 15.76 -2.65
CA ARG A 313 -19.17 14.93 -3.32
C ARG A 313 -18.61 13.89 -2.36
N LEU A 314 -18.56 12.65 -2.83
CA LEU A 314 -17.81 11.60 -2.15
C LEU A 314 -16.31 11.87 -2.33
N PRO A 315 -15.50 11.62 -1.29
CA PRO A 315 -14.07 11.86 -1.37
C PRO A 315 -13.41 10.91 -2.36
N PHE A 316 -12.41 11.41 -3.09
CA PHE A 316 -11.53 10.59 -3.91
C PHE A 316 -10.38 9.98 -3.07
N TYR A 317 -10.73 9.47 -1.88
CA TYR A 317 -9.86 8.72 -0.97
C TYR A 317 -10.72 7.73 -0.16
N LEU A 318 -10.09 6.72 0.44
CA LEU A 318 -10.77 5.81 1.37
C LEU A 318 -10.96 6.50 2.73
N PRO A 319 -12.19 6.65 3.25
CA PRO A 319 -12.42 7.25 4.57
C PRO A 319 -11.97 6.28 5.68
N VAL A 320 -10.67 6.32 5.99
CA VAL A 320 -10.06 5.47 7.03
C VAL A 320 -10.48 5.97 8.40
N GLY A 321 -11.15 5.09 9.12
CA GLY A 321 -11.69 5.32 10.45
C GLY A 321 -12.47 6.63 10.62
N VAL A 322 -12.38 7.21 11.82
CA VAL A 322 -13.11 8.43 12.18
C VAL A 322 -12.51 9.65 11.50
N SER A 323 -11.18 9.70 11.37
CA SER A 323 -10.48 10.80 10.72
C SER A 323 -10.94 10.98 9.27
N GLY A 324 -11.01 9.89 8.50
CA GLY A 324 -11.51 9.90 7.13
C GLY A 324 -12.97 10.34 7.03
N THR A 325 -13.84 9.81 7.89
CA THR A 325 -15.25 10.22 7.94
C THR A 325 -15.41 11.70 8.28
N VAL A 326 -14.65 12.21 9.24
CA VAL A 326 -14.69 13.63 9.64
C VAL A 326 -14.21 14.55 8.52
N LYS A 327 -13.14 14.17 7.80
CA LYS A 327 -12.64 14.92 6.64
C LYS A 327 -13.72 15.02 5.55
N MET A 328 -14.43 13.92 5.27
CA MET A 328 -15.57 13.90 4.36
C MET A 328 -16.70 14.84 4.82
N LEU A 329 -17.08 14.77 6.11
CA LEU A 329 -18.14 15.63 6.66
C LEU A 329 -17.78 17.12 6.63
N TYR A 330 -16.50 17.48 6.77
CA TYR A 330 -16.06 18.88 6.58
C TYR A 330 -16.31 19.38 5.16
N LEU A 331 -16.07 18.56 4.14
CA LEU A 331 -16.35 18.90 2.74
C LEU A 331 -17.85 19.08 2.53
N TRP A 332 -18.66 18.19 3.09
CA TRP A 332 -20.11 18.25 2.99
C TRP A 332 -20.69 19.47 3.69
N ARG A 333 -20.19 19.80 4.89
CA ARG A 333 -20.62 20.98 5.63
C ARG A 333 -20.47 22.27 4.84
N ARG A 334 -19.37 22.39 4.10
CA ARG A 334 -19.16 23.55 3.21
C ARG A 334 -20.20 23.59 2.09
N ALA A 335 -20.53 22.45 1.49
CA ALA A 335 -21.53 22.36 0.43
C ALA A 335 -22.96 22.63 0.94
N VAL A 336 -23.31 22.12 2.13
CA VAL A 336 -24.66 22.23 2.69
C VAL A 336 -24.95 23.62 3.25
N LEU A 337 -23.96 24.28 3.87
CA LEU A 337 -24.18 25.57 4.54
C LEU A 337 -23.84 26.79 3.69
N HIS A 338 -23.06 26.60 2.61
CA HIS A 338 -22.55 27.70 1.79
C HIS A 338 -22.68 27.45 0.27
N GLY A 339 -23.28 26.33 -0.15
CA GLY A 339 -23.58 26.02 -1.55
C GLY A 339 -25.07 26.19 -1.82
#